data_AF-A0A5C4QVE1-F1
#
_entry.id   AF-A0A5C4QVE1-F1
#
_cell.length_a   1.000
_cell.length_b   1.000
_cell.length_c   1.000
_cell.angle_alpha   90.00
_cell.angle_beta   90.00
_cell.angle_gamma   90.00
#
_symmetry.space_group_name_H-M   'P 1'
#
loop_
_entity.id
_entity.type
_entity.pdbx_description
1 polymer ?
#
loop_
_entity_poly.entity_id
_entity_poly.type
_entity_poly.pdbx_seq_one_letter_code
_entity_poly.pdbx_strand_id
1 'polypeptide(L)'
;MSSPSRELDVQPEALTAFAAASTDRAARFRELHRSFGDGHVPRHAFGVMPASFSLAGTYAEQFEACLQGLADGAEVMADIAEGLRDTAGAYTGTDVANTDMFVPGRPAAPDVIAPGPWSPGAGGTTGPVPA
;
A
#
# COMPACT_ATOMS: atom_id res chain seq x y z
N MET A 1 -16.54 22.58 24.17
CA MET A 1 -16.48 21.14 23.85
C MET A 1 -16.31 21.02 22.34
N SER A 2 -15.09 20.80 21.86
CA SER A 2 -14.82 20.60 20.42
C SER A 2 -15.31 19.22 20.02
N SER A 3 -16.14 19.15 18.98
CA SER A 3 -16.63 17.89 18.45
C SER A 3 -15.47 17.11 17.82
N PRO A 4 -15.27 15.82 18.13
CA PRO A 4 -14.20 15.00 17.55
C PRO A 4 -14.32 14.83 16.03
N SER A 5 -15.49 15.11 15.47
CA SER A 5 -15.77 15.06 14.02
C SER A 5 -15.05 16.14 13.21
N ARG A 6 -14.50 17.19 13.84
CA ARG A 6 -13.80 18.27 13.14
C ARG A 6 -12.31 17.99 12.91
N GLU A 7 -11.81 16.86 13.43
CA GLU A 7 -10.38 16.53 13.50
C GLU A 7 -9.93 15.50 12.43
N LEU A 8 -10.86 15.03 11.60
CA LEU A 8 -10.60 14.09 10.49
C LEU A 8 -11.18 14.63 9.17
N ASP A 9 -10.71 15.80 8.74
CA ASP A 9 -10.93 16.24 7.36
C ASP A 9 -9.97 15.47 6.44
N VAL A 10 -10.41 14.32 5.95
CA VAL A 10 -9.59 13.46 5.09
C VAL A 10 -9.62 14.01 3.68
N GLN A 11 -8.45 14.41 3.18
CA GLN A 11 -8.29 14.90 1.82
C GLN A 11 -7.91 13.75 0.87
N PRO A 12 -8.84 13.24 0.04
CA PRO A 12 -8.56 12.10 -0.85
C PRO A 12 -7.50 12.43 -1.91
N GLU A 13 -7.41 13.69 -2.34
CA GLU A 13 -6.35 14.20 -3.23
C GLU A 13 -4.95 14.07 -2.58
N ALA A 14 -4.84 14.30 -1.27
CA ALA A 14 -3.57 14.14 -0.56
C ALA A 14 -3.18 12.66 -0.42
N LEU A 15 -4.16 11.77 -0.19
CA LEU A 15 -3.93 10.33 -0.13
C LEU A 15 -3.46 9.77 -1.48
N THR A 16 -4.08 10.19 -2.58
CA THR A 16 -3.67 9.78 -3.93
C THR A 16 -2.30 10.32 -4.32
N ALA A 17 -1.99 11.59 -3.98
CA ALA A 17 -0.67 12.16 -4.20
C ALA A 17 0.42 11.43 -3.41
N PHE A 18 0.16 11.07 -2.15
CA PHE A 18 1.10 10.30 -1.35
C PHE A 18 1.26 8.86 -1.87
N ALA A 19 0.18 8.22 -2.33
CA ALA A 19 0.25 6.91 -2.99
C ALA A 19 1.12 6.94 -4.27
N ALA A 20 0.99 8.00 -5.07
CA ALA A 20 1.83 8.21 -6.25
C ALA A 20 3.31 8.36 -5.86
N ALA A 21 3.61 9.16 -4.83
CA ALA A 21 4.96 9.33 -4.32
C ALA A 21 5.55 8.02 -3.76
N SER A 22 4.75 7.20 -3.07
CA SER A 22 5.19 5.89 -2.58
C SER A 22 5.45 4.90 -3.71
N THR A 23 4.67 4.95 -4.79
CA THR A 23 4.93 4.16 -6.01
C THR A 23 6.24 4.56 -6.68
N ASP A 24 6.52 5.86 -6.77
CA ASP A 24 7.79 6.38 -7.30
C ASP A 24 8.98 5.93 -6.43
N ARG A 25 8.84 5.96 -5.10
CA ARG A 25 9.86 5.42 -4.18
C ARG A 25 10.08 3.92 -4.40
N ALA A 26 9.01 3.13 -4.55
CA ALA A 26 9.13 1.70 -4.85
C ALA A 26 9.88 1.46 -6.17
N ALA A 27 9.64 2.27 -7.19
CA ALA A 27 10.37 2.20 -8.45
C ALA A 27 11.87 2.50 -8.27
N ARG A 28 12.21 3.54 -7.49
CA ARG A 28 13.61 3.87 -7.17
C ARG A 28 14.32 2.76 -6.38
N PHE A 29 13.65 2.12 -5.43
CA PHE A 29 14.21 0.97 -4.71
C PHE A 29 14.53 -0.19 -5.67
N ARG A 30 13.64 -0.50 -6.61
CA ARG A 30 13.87 -1.54 -7.63
C ARG A 30 15.01 -1.17 -8.58
N GLU A 31 15.13 0.11 -8.93
CA GLU A 31 16.25 0.61 -9.74
C GLU A 31 17.59 0.46 -9.00
N LEU A 32 17.64 0.87 -7.73
CA LEU A 32 18.81 0.66 -6.88
C LEU A 32 19.15 -0.82 -6.76
N HIS A 33 18.17 -1.69 -6.52
CA HIS A 33 18.40 -3.14 -6.46
C HIS A 33 19.06 -3.66 -7.74
N ARG A 34 18.58 -3.21 -8.92
CA ARG A 34 19.19 -3.59 -10.21
C ARG A 34 20.62 -3.07 -10.34
N SER A 35 20.84 -1.78 -10.07
CA SER A 35 22.15 -1.13 -10.14
C SER A 35 23.18 -1.79 -9.22
N PHE A 36 22.78 -2.11 -7.99
CA PHE A 36 23.64 -2.85 -7.05
C PHE A 36 23.90 -4.28 -7.51
N GLY A 37 22.88 -4.98 -8.03
CA GLY A 37 23.03 -6.31 -8.61
C GLY A 37 24.06 -6.35 -9.74
N ASP A 38 24.03 -5.36 -10.64
CA ASP A 38 24.97 -5.24 -11.76
C ASP A 38 26.39 -4.87 -11.30
N GLY A 39 26.53 -4.17 -10.17
CA GLY A 39 27.79 -3.74 -9.57
C GLY A 39 28.46 -4.76 -8.64
N HIS A 40 28.00 -6.02 -8.62
CA HIS A 40 28.53 -7.04 -7.72
C HIS A 40 30.03 -7.28 -7.92
N VAL A 41 30.81 -7.21 -6.84
CA VAL A 41 32.26 -7.47 -6.87
C VAL A 41 32.50 -8.98 -6.83
N PRO A 42 33.05 -9.59 -7.88
CA PRO A 42 33.24 -11.03 -7.92
C PRO A 42 34.33 -11.47 -6.94
N ARG A 43 34.18 -12.67 -6.37
CA ARG A 43 35.09 -13.22 -5.33
C ARG A 43 36.58 -13.16 -5.71
N HIS A 44 36.92 -13.32 -6.99
CA HIS A 44 38.30 -13.29 -7.46
C HIS A 44 38.94 -11.89 -7.39
N ALA A 45 38.16 -10.81 -7.34
CA ALA A 45 38.65 -9.44 -7.21
C ALA A 45 39.23 -9.14 -5.81
N PHE A 46 38.87 -9.93 -4.79
CA PHE A 46 39.41 -9.80 -3.43
C PHE A 46 40.82 -10.41 -3.27
N GLY A 47 41.33 -11.12 -4.29
CA GLY A 47 42.62 -11.80 -4.25
C GLY A 47 42.58 -13.17 -3.57
N VAL A 48 43.74 -13.83 -3.53
CA VAL A 48 43.92 -15.25 -3.11
C VAL A 48 44.56 -15.44 -1.74
N MET A 49 44.79 -14.36 -0.98
CA MET A 49 45.36 -14.49 0.37
C MET A 49 44.34 -15.11 1.34
N PRO A 50 44.75 -15.92 2.34
CA PRO A 50 43.80 -16.53 3.28
C PRO A 50 42.86 -15.53 3.97
N ALA A 51 43.33 -14.32 4.27
CA ALA A 51 42.53 -13.26 4.87
C ALA A 51 41.45 -12.69 3.91
N SER A 52 41.65 -12.75 2.59
CA SER A 52 40.67 -12.23 1.62
C SER A 52 39.43 -13.10 1.52
N PHE A 53 39.51 -14.38 1.90
CA PHE A 53 38.33 -15.26 1.91
C PHE A 53 37.29 -14.84 2.94
N SER A 54 37.73 -14.43 4.14
CA SER A 54 36.83 -13.90 5.17
C SER A 54 36.19 -12.60 4.71
N LEU A 55 36.99 -11.68 4.16
CA LEU A 55 36.49 -10.40 3.63
C LEU A 55 35.48 -10.58 2.50
N ALA A 56 35.75 -11.48 1.56
CA ALA A 56 34.83 -11.79 0.47
C ALA A 56 33.52 -12.42 0.98
N GLY A 57 33.59 -13.25 2.03
CA GLY A 57 32.42 -13.82 2.70
C GLY A 57 31.56 -12.74 3.35
N THR A 58 32.15 -11.89 4.19
CA THR A 58 31.44 -10.77 4.82
C THR A 58 30.88 -9.79 3.79
N TYR A 59 31.60 -9.50 2.70
CA TYR A 59 31.06 -8.68 1.62
C TYR A 59 29.81 -9.31 1.00
N ALA A 60 29.85 -10.61 0.68
CA ALA A 60 28.73 -11.31 0.07
C ALA A 60 27.50 -11.29 0.99
N GLU A 61 27.66 -11.56 2.28
CA GLU A 61 26.58 -11.51 3.27
C GLU A 61 25.94 -10.11 3.34
N GLN A 62 26.76 -9.07 3.40
CA GLN A 62 26.26 -7.69 3.48
C GLN A 62 25.65 -7.21 2.17
N PHE A 63 26.16 -7.69 1.04
CA PHE A 63 25.61 -7.40 -0.27
C PHE A 63 24.23 -8.06 -0.45
N GLU A 64 24.09 -9.33 -0.06
CA GLU A 64 22.80 -10.03 -0.07
C GLU A 64 21.79 -9.37 0.88
N ALA A 65 22.20 -9.03 2.10
CA ALA A 65 21.35 -8.33 3.05
C ALA A 65 20.91 -6.95 2.53
N CYS A 66 21.79 -6.23 1.82
CA CYS A 66 21.47 -4.97 1.18
C CYS A 66 20.44 -5.14 0.06
N LEU A 67 20.62 -6.12 -0.83
CA LEU A 67 19.66 -6.41 -1.89
C LEU A 67 18.30 -6.80 -1.32
N GLN A 68 18.26 -7.67 -0.31
CA GLN A 68 17.02 -8.04 0.36
C GLN A 68 16.32 -6.80 0.97
N GLY A 69 17.06 -5.94 1.68
CA GLY A 69 16.48 -4.72 2.24
C GLY A 69 15.93 -3.75 1.18
N LEU A 70 16.54 -3.68 -0.01
CA LEU A 70 16.02 -2.91 -1.13
C LEU A 70 14.74 -3.53 -1.71
N ALA A 71 14.66 -4.85 -1.80
CA ALA A 71 13.46 -5.56 -2.23
C ALA A 71 12.30 -5.34 -1.24
N ASP A 72 12.54 -5.59 0.05
CA ASP A 72 11.56 -5.39 1.12
C ASP A 72 11.07 -3.93 1.16
N GLY A 73 11.99 -2.97 1.03
CA GLY A 73 11.65 -1.55 0.97
C GLY A 73 10.78 -1.17 -0.23
N ALA A 74 10.99 -1.82 -1.38
CA ALA A 74 10.15 -1.63 -2.56
C ALA A 74 8.73 -2.20 -2.37
N GLU A 75 8.61 -3.38 -1.75
CA GLU A 75 7.32 -4.01 -1.44
C GLU A 75 6.52 -3.16 -0.45
N VAL A 76 7.12 -2.77 0.68
CA VAL A 76 6.45 -1.93 1.68
C VAL A 76 5.92 -0.63 1.08
N MET A 77 6.69 0.02 0.20
CA MET A 77 6.24 1.25 -0.46
C MET A 77 5.11 1.01 -1.47
N ALA A 78 5.08 -0.15 -2.12
CA ALA A 78 3.98 -0.55 -3.00
C ALA A 78 2.71 -0.84 -2.20
N ASP A 79 2.82 -1.57 -1.09
CA ASP A 79 1.70 -1.90 -0.19
C ASP A 79 1.08 -0.64 0.41
N ILE A 80 1.92 0.31 0.86
CA ILE A 80 1.47 1.62 1.32
C ILE A 80 0.69 2.34 0.22
N ALA A 81 1.20 2.35 -1.02
CA ALA A 81 0.53 3.01 -2.13
C ALA A 81 -0.83 2.37 -2.45
N GLU A 82 -0.93 1.05 -2.40
CA GLU A 82 -2.18 0.32 -2.59
C GLU A 82 -3.20 0.66 -1.48
N GLY A 83 -2.81 0.51 -0.21
CA GLY A 83 -3.71 0.81 0.91
C GLY A 83 -4.20 2.27 0.93
N LEU A 84 -3.38 3.21 0.49
CA LEU A 84 -3.78 4.62 0.36
C LEU A 84 -4.78 4.86 -0.78
N ARG A 85 -4.61 4.19 -1.92
CA ARG A 85 -5.57 4.28 -3.04
C ARG A 85 -6.90 3.67 -2.66
N ASP A 86 -6.89 2.52 -1.99
CA ASP A 86 -8.10 1.86 -1.50
C ASP A 86 -8.83 2.77 -0.50
N THR A 87 -8.09 3.39 0.42
CA THR A 87 -8.66 4.35 1.37
C THR A 87 -9.26 5.57 0.66
N ALA A 88 -8.54 6.18 -0.29
CA ALA A 88 -9.05 7.31 -1.06
C ALA A 88 -10.31 6.95 -1.88
N GLY A 89 -10.34 5.74 -2.45
CA GLY A 89 -11.49 5.18 -3.15
C GLY A 89 -12.70 5.01 -2.23
N ALA A 90 -12.49 4.52 -1.01
CA ALA A 90 -13.57 4.39 -0.02
C ALA A 90 -14.18 5.74 0.37
N TYR A 91 -13.37 6.77 0.58
CA TYR A 91 -13.86 8.13 0.86
C TYR A 91 -14.65 8.70 -0.33
N THR A 92 -14.08 8.64 -1.54
CA THR A 92 -14.74 9.15 -2.75
C THR A 92 -16.04 8.41 -3.05
N GLY A 93 -16.05 7.08 -2.92
CA GLY A 93 -17.26 6.28 -3.12
C GLY A 93 -18.36 6.58 -2.10
N THR A 94 -17.98 6.80 -0.84
CA THR A 94 -18.92 7.18 0.22
C THR A 94 -19.52 8.57 -0.03
N ASP A 95 -18.69 9.54 -0.44
CA ASP A 95 -19.15 10.90 -0.75
C ASP A 95 -20.07 10.95 -1.97
N VAL A 96 -19.78 10.17 -3.02
CA VAL A 96 -20.65 10.04 -4.19
C VAL A 96 -21.99 9.40 -3.82
N ALA A 97 -21.98 8.30 -3.06
CA ALA A 97 -23.21 7.64 -2.60
C ALA A 97 -24.07 8.55 -1.72
N ASN A 98 -23.44 9.33 -0.84
CA ASN A 98 -24.13 10.28 0.02
C ASN A 98 -24.70 11.45 -0.80
N THR A 99 -23.95 11.97 -1.78
CA THR A 99 -24.43 13.03 -2.68
C THR A 99 -25.61 12.56 -3.53
N ASP A 100 -25.57 11.35 -4.10
CA ASP A 100 -26.66 10.80 -4.90
C ASP A 100 -27.93 10.53 -4.05
N MET A 101 -27.80 10.23 -2.76
CA MET A 101 -28.94 10.06 -1.85
C MET A 101 -29.68 11.37 -1.54
N PHE A 102 -28.98 12.52 -1.56
CA PHE A 102 -29.55 13.82 -1.19
C PHE A 102 -29.88 14.75 -2.38
N VAL A 103 -29.56 14.36 -3.62
CA VAL A 103 -29.96 15.09 -4.84
C VAL A 103 -31.32 14.56 -5.35
N PRO A 104 -32.41 15.34 -5.30
CA PRO A 104 -33.72 14.87 -5.74
C PRO A 104 -33.78 14.71 -7.26
N GLY A 105 -34.06 13.50 -7.75
CA GLY A 105 -34.48 13.26 -9.14
C GLY A 105 -33.48 12.59 -10.09
N ARG A 106 -32.35 12.05 -9.61
CA ARG A 106 -31.43 11.24 -10.42
C ARG A 106 -31.79 9.74 -10.33
N PRO A 107 -31.80 8.97 -11.44
CA PRO A 107 -31.98 7.53 -11.34
C PRO A 107 -30.83 6.92 -10.53
N ALA A 108 -31.16 5.98 -9.63
CA ALA A 108 -30.20 5.32 -8.76
C ALA A 108 -29.03 4.76 -9.57
N ALA A 109 -27.80 5.08 -9.16
CA ALA A 109 -26.61 4.44 -9.70
C ALA A 109 -26.70 2.92 -9.43
N PRO A 110 -26.24 2.06 -10.36
CA PRO A 110 -26.25 0.62 -10.14
C PRO A 110 -25.40 0.29 -8.91
N ASP A 111 -25.91 -0.62 -8.06
CA ASP A 111 -25.29 -1.09 -6.82
C ASP A 111 -23.84 -1.54 -7.06
N VAL A 112 -22.88 -0.63 -6.86
CA VAL A 112 -21.47 -0.98 -6.73
C VAL A 112 -21.25 -1.34 -5.27
N ILE A 113 -21.64 -2.57 -4.92
CA ILE A 113 -21.18 -3.20 -3.67
C ILE A 113 -19.68 -3.40 -3.84
N ALA A 114 -18.87 -2.54 -3.23
CA ALA A 114 -17.45 -2.81 -3.07
C ALA A 114 -17.30 -4.06 -2.19
N PRO A 115 -16.62 -5.13 -2.65
CA PRO A 115 -16.36 -6.29 -1.81
C PRO A 115 -15.25 -5.95 -0.79
N GLY A 116 -15.62 -5.30 0.30
CA GLY A 116 -14.76 -5.12 1.47
C GLY A 116 -14.87 -6.32 2.44
N PRO A 117 -13.86 -6.55 3.30
CA PRO A 117 -13.78 -7.72 4.20
C PRO A 117 -14.81 -7.74 5.36
N TRP A 118 -15.81 -6.85 5.35
CA TRP A 118 -16.83 -6.73 6.38
C TRP A 118 -18.23 -6.99 5.80
N SER A 119 -18.54 -8.24 5.48
CA SER A 119 -19.94 -8.66 5.29
C SER A 119 -20.47 -9.22 6.61
N PRO A 120 -21.35 -8.52 7.36
CA PRO A 120 -22.13 -9.17 8.39
C PRO A 120 -23.25 -9.96 7.70
N GLY A 121 -23.31 -11.26 7.99
CA GLY A 121 -24.14 -12.23 7.28
C GLY A 121 -25.61 -11.85 7.16
N ALA A 122 -26.15 -12.07 5.96
CA ALA A 122 -27.57 -12.21 5.73
C ALA A 122 -28.09 -13.52 6.38
N GLY A 123 -29.12 -13.39 7.22
CA GLY A 123 -29.88 -14.50 7.79
C GLY A 123 -31.18 -13.99 8.39
N GLY A 124 -32.31 -14.26 7.73
CA GLY A 124 -33.67 -13.88 8.14
C GLY A 124 -34.05 -14.46 9.51
N THR A 125 -35.12 -14.02 10.18
CA THR A 125 -36.50 -14.09 9.69
C THR A 125 -37.42 -13.16 10.49
N THR A 126 -38.44 -12.68 9.80
CA THR A 126 -39.64 -11.98 10.28
C THR A 126 -40.52 -12.86 11.16
N GLY A 127 -40.99 -12.33 12.29
CA GLY A 127 -42.13 -12.84 13.06
C GLY A 127 -42.95 -11.68 13.66
N PRO A 128 -44.29 -11.77 13.72
CA PRO A 128 -45.15 -10.63 14.05
C PRO A 128 -45.20 -10.38 15.57
N VAL A 129 -45.32 -9.11 15.95
CA VAL A 129 -45.51 -8.66 17.33
C VAL A 129 -47.02 -8.62 17.64
N PRO A 130 -47.54 -9.40 18.62
CA PRO A 130 -48.92 -9.26 19.08
C PRO A 130 -49.10 -8.03 19.99
N ALA A 131 -50.34 -7.54 19.99
CA ALA A 131 -50.83 -6.27 20.57
C ALA A 131 -50.62 -6.11 22.09
#